data_AF-A0A945BDY5-F1
#
_entry.id   AF-A0A945BDY5-F1
#
_cell.length_a   1.000
_cell.length_b   1.000
_cell.length_c   1.000
_cell.angle_alpha   90.00
_cell.angle_beta   90.00
_cell.angle_gamma   90.00
#
_symmetry.space_group_name_H-M   'P 1'
#
loop_
_entity.id
_entity.type
_entity.pdbx_description
1 polymer ?
#
loop_
_entity_poly.entity_id
_entity_poly.type
_entity_poly.pdbx_seq_one_letter_code
_entity_poly.pdbx_strand_id
1 'polypeptide(L)' 'MADTQFYGTGRRKTSAARVFMTSGKGDIKINDRSIDVYFGREVARMIVRQPFEVVDMVEKFDLNITVAGGGNFGQAGAIR' A
#
# COMPACT_ATOMS: atom_id res chain seq x y z
N MET A 1 14.31 -1.56 20.60
CA MET A 1 12.90 -1.23 20.83
C MET A 1 12.13 -1.92 19.72
N ALA A 2 11.15 -2.77 20.03
CA ALA A 2 10.39 -3.44 18.98
C ALA A 2 9.43 -2.41 18.36
N ASP A 3 9.77 -1.92 17.17
CA ASP A 3 8.86 -1.08 16.41
C ASP A 3 7.55 -1.84 16.22
N THR A 4 6.45 -1.23 16.63
CA THR A 4 5.13 -1.86 16.55
C THR A 4 4.75 -1.95 15.08
N GLN A 5 4.88 -3.14 14.50
CA GLN A 5 4.49 -3.43 13.13
C GLN A 5 3.01 -3.78 13.09
N PHE A 6 2.22 -2.94 12.42
CA PHE A 6 0.83 -3.26 12.12
C PHE A 6 0.78 -4.05 10.83
N TYR A 7 0.11 -5.20 10.87
CA TYR A 7 -0.05 -6.08 9.71
C TYR A 7 -1.50 -6.08 9.25
N GLY A 8 -1.70 -5.79 7.96
CA GLY A 8 -2.98 -5.88 7.28
C GLY A 8 -2.87 -6.81 6.07
N THR A 9 -3.93 -7.55 5.77
CA THR A 9 -4.06 -8.30 4.51
C THR A 9 -5.28 -7.81 3.76
N GLY A 10 -5.09 -7.34 2.54
CA GLY A 10 -6.17 -6.97 1.63
C GLY A 10 -6.26 -7.96 0.47
N ARG A 11 -7.48 -8.23 0.00
CA ARG A 11 -7.72 -9.16 -1.11
C ARG A 11 -8.80 -8.58 -2.02
N ARG A 12 -8.57 -8.62 -3.32
CA ARG A 12 -9.55 -8.19 -4.33
C ARG A 12 -9.46 -9.05 -5.57
N LYS A 13 -10.58 -9.66 -5.97
CA LYS A 13 -10.62 -10.64 -7.07
C LYS A 13 -9.60 -11.76 -6.82
N THR A 14 -8.61 -11.89 -7.70
CA THR A 14 -7.51 -12.86 -7.63
C THR A 14 -6.20 -12.23 -7.10
N SER A 15 -6.23 -10.97 -6.67
CA SER A 15 -5.08 -10.26 -6.08
C SER A 15 -5.10 -10.33 -4.56
N ALA A 16 -3.94 -10.60 -3.96
CA ALA A 16 -3.71 -10.55 -2.52
C ALA A 16 -2.56 -9.60 -2.20
N ALA A 17 -2.79 -8.68 -1.26
CA ALA A 17 -1.82 -7.73 -0.75
C ALA A 17 -1.61 -7.94 0.75
N ARG A 18 -0.36 -7.87 1.18
CA ARG A 18 0.05 -7.82 2.58
C ARG A 18 0.68 -6.46 2.83
N VAL A 19 0.13 -5.74 3.78
CA VAL A 19 0.51 -4.38 4.14
C VAL A 19 1.16 -4.46 5.52
N PHE A 20 2.42 -4.05 5.60
CA PHE A 20 3.12 -3.86 6.85
C PHE A 20 3.25 -2.36 7.06
N MET A 21 2.75 -1.88 8.19
CA MET A 21 2.79 -0.46 8.56
C MET A 21 3.65 -0.30 9.81
N THR A 22 4.59 0.62 9.73
CA THR A 22 5.51 0.99 10.82
C THR A 22 5.43 2.49 11.05
N SER A 23 5.53 2.95 12.30
CA SER A 23 5.61 4.39 12.58
C SER A 23 6.85 4.99 11.91
N GLY A 24 6.68 6.04 11.11
CA GLY A 24 7.70 6.49 10.17
C GLY A 24 7.43 7.86 9.54
N LYS A 25 7.97 8.07 8.33
CA LYS A 25 7.95 9.36 7.59
C LYS A 25 6.94 9.42 6.45
N GLY A 26 6.18 8.35 6.19
CA GLY A 26 5.23 8.29 5.08
C GLY A 26 5.76 7.61 3.83
N ASP A 27 6.83 6.81 3.94
CA ASP A 27 7.41 6.09 2.81
C ASP A 27 6.54 4.90 2.41
N ILE A 28 5.96 4.96 1.19
CA ILE A 28 5.14 3.88 0.63
C ILE A 28 5.93 3.09 -0.40
N LYS A 29 6.20 1.81 -0.08
CA LYS A 29 6.89 0.86 -0.97
C LYS A 29 6.00 -0.33 -1.29
N ILE A 30 6.00 -0.73 -2.56
CA ILE A 30 5.24 -1.86 -3.10
C ILE A 30 6.20 -2.81 -3.81
N ASN A 31 6.34 -4.04 -3.31
CA ASN A 31 7.31 -5.02 -3.82
C ASN A 31 8.70 -4.39 -4.04
N ASP A 32 9.19 -3.72 -3.00
CA ASP A 32 10.49 -3.00 -2.96
C ASP A 32 10.64 -1.85 -3.96
N ARG A 33 9.55 -1.40 -4.58
CA ARG A 33 9.52 -0.28 -5.54
C ARG A 33 8.59 0.82 -5.06
N SER A 34 8.89 2.07 -5.40
CA SER A 34 8.00 3.19 -5.13
C SER A 34 6.68 3.05 -5.87
N ILE A 35 5.61 3.59 -5.29
CA ILE A 35 4.26 3.55 -5.86
C ILE A 35 4.21 4.10 -7.29
N ASP A 36 5.01 5.12 -7.60
CA ASP A 36 5.06 5.76 -8.92
C ASP A 36 5.68 4.85 -9.99
N VAL A 37 6.66 4.02 -9.61
CA VAL A 37 7.35 3.08 -10.50
C VAL A 37 6.52 1.81 -10.68
N TYR A 38 5.84 1.36 -9.62
CA TYR A 38 5.02 0.15 -9.68
C TYR A 38 3.70 0.38 -10.43
N PHE A 39 3.01 1.48 -10.11
CA PHE A 39 1.79 1.87 -10.81
C PHE A 39 2.09 2.96 -11.83
N GLY A 40 2.31 2.57 -13.09
CA GLY A 40 2.48 3.50 -14.20
C GLY A 40 1.23 4.32 -14.57
N ARG A 41 0.09 4.12 -13.89
CA ARG A 41 -1.16 4.88 -14.11
C ARG A 41 -1.52 5.67 -12.85
N GLU A 42 -1.76 6.97 -13.00
CA GLU A 42 -2.15 7.86 -11.88
C GLU A 42 -3.42 7.40 -11.15
N VAL A 43 -4.41 6.86 -11.88
CA VAL A 43 -5.66 6.36 -11.28
C VAL A 43 -5.41 5.26 -10.23
N ALA A 44 -4.45 4.37 -10.48
CA ALA A 44 -4.12 3.31 -9.53
C ALA A 44 -3.42 3.86 -8.28
N ARG A 45 -2.59 4.90 -8.44
CA ARG A 45 -1.94 5.62 -7.33
C ARG A 45 -2.97 6.32 -6.46
N MET A 46 -3.96 6.96 -7.08
CA MET A 46 -5.04 7.65 -6.37
C MET A 46 -5.85 6.68 -5.49
N ILE A 47 -6.17 5.48 -6.01
CA ILE A 47 -6.92 4.46 -5.25
C ILE A 47 -6.16 4.02 -3.98
N VAL A 48 -4.83 3.88 -4.07
CA VAL A 48 -3.99 3.49 -2.93
C VAL A 48 -3.85 4.63 -1.92
N ARG A 49 -3.89 5.89 -2.36
CA ARG A 49 -3.78 7.07 -1.49
C ARG A 49 -5.07 7.43 -0.75
N GLN A 50 -6.24 7.14 -1.34
CA GLN A 50 -7.55 7.41 -0.74
C GLN A 50 -7.70 7.05 0.75
N PRO A 51 -7.36 5.83 1.21
CA PRO A 51 -7.52 5.48 2.62
C PRO A 51 -6.63 6.34 3.52
N PHE A 52 -5.42 6.68 3.08
CA PHE A 52 -4.49 7.52 3.85
C PHE A 52 -4.93 8.97 3.94
N GLU A 53 -5.54 9.50 2.89
CA GLU A 53 -6.17 10.82 2.88
C GLU A 53 -7.34 10.89 3.88
N VAL A 54 -8.15 9.83 3.97
CA VAL A 54 -9.30 9.79 4.89
C VAL A 54 -8.87 9.78 6.36
N VAL A 55 -7.72 9.16 6.67
CA VAL A 55 -7.24 9.06 8.05
C VAL A 55 -6.29 10.19 8.45
N ASP A 56 -5.95 11.12 7.55
CA ASP A 56 -4.94 12.19 7.78
C ASP A 56 -3.61 11.66 8.38
N MET A 57 -3.25 10.41 8.05
CA MET A 57 -2.04 9.73 8.55
C MET A 57 -0.98 9.56 7.46
N VAL A 58 -1.09 10.30 6.35
CA VAL A 58 -0.23 10.18 5.16
C VAL A 58 1.26 10.28 5.50
N GLU A 59 1.64 11.06 6.52
CA GLU A 59 3.06 11.36 6.82
C GLU A 59 3.58 10.70 8.12
N LYS A 60 2.77 9.86 8.77
CA LYS A 60 3.10 9.29 10.09
C LYS A 60 3.57 7.84 10.06
N PHE A 61 3.35 7.15 8.95
CA PHE A 61 3.61 5.72 8.85
C PHE A 61 4.30 5.36 7.54
N ASP A 62 5.37 4.58 7.66
CA ASP A 62 5.99 3.91 6.54
C ASP A 62 5.24 2.61 6.26
N LEU A 63 5.01 2.35 4.98
CA LEU A 63 4.21 1.24 4.48
C LEU A 63 5.06 0.39 3.57
N ASN A 64 5.31 -0.85 4.00
CA ASN A 64 5.90 -1.87 3.16
C ASN A 64 4.81 -2.85 2.72
N ILE A 65 4.53 -2.86 1.41
CA ILE A 65 3.43 -3.62 0.83
C ILE A 65 4.00 -4.67 -0.10
N THR A 66 3.57 -5.92 0.08
CA THR A 66 3.84 -7.00 -0.87
C THR A 66 2.53 -7.43 -1.51
N VAL A 67 2.50 -7.48 -2.85
CA VAL A 67 1.28 -7.81 -3.59
C VAL A 67 1.57 -8.83 -4.68
N ALA A 68 0.67 -9.80 -4.80
CA ALA A 68 0.76 -10.88 -5.78
C ALA A 68 -0.62 -11.19 -6.39
N GLY A 69 -0.60 -11.63 -7.65
CA GLY A 69 -1.79 -12.08 -8.38
C GLY A 69 -2.63 -10.96 -9.02
N GLY A 70 -3.51 -11.35 -9.92
CA GLY A 70 -4.38 -10.45 -10.70
C GLY A 70 -3.62 -9.48 -11.60
N GLY A 71 -4.12 -8.24 -11.72
CA GLY A 71 -3.49 -7.17 -12.52
C GLY A 71 -3.56 -5.81 -11.81
N ASN A 72 -3.00 -4.76 -12.40
CA ASN A 72 -2.75 -3.47 -11.71
C ASN A 72 -3.95 -2.92 -10.92
N PHE A 73 -5.17 -2.91 -11.48
CA PHE A 73 -6.36 -2.42 -10.77
C PHE A 73 -6.87 -3.38 -9.68
N GLY A 74 -6.67 -4.69 -9.86
CA GLY A 74 -6.96 -5.69 -8.83
C GLY A 74 -6.04 -5.49 -7.63
N GLN A 75 -4.75 -5.28 -7.90
CA GLN A 75 -3.72 -5.04 -6.90
C GLN A 75 -3.91 -3.71 -6.19
N ALA A 76 -4.12 -2.60 -6.92
CA ALA A 76 -4.39 -1.30 -6.31
C ALA A 76 -5.60 -1.35 -5.36
N GLY A 77 -6.68 -2.03 -5.77
CA GLY A 77 -7.85 -2.21 -4.91
C GLY A 77 -7.70 -3.26 -3.81
N ALA A 78 -6.66 -4.10 -3.84
CA ALA A 78 -6.32 -5.00 -2.74
C ALA A 78 -5.44 -4.29 -1.69
N ILE A 79 -4.78 -3.20 -2.07
CA ILE A 79 -3.92 -2.40 -1.18
C ILE A 79 -4.73 -1.31 -0.46
N ARG A 80 -5.79 -0.79 -1.10
CA ARG A 80 -6.73 0.16 -0.49
C ARG A 80 -7.37 -0.38 0.78
#